data_AF-E2NN12-F1
#
_entry.id   AF-E2NN12-F1
#
_cell.length_a   1.000
_cell.length_b   1.000
_cell.length_c   1.000
_cell.angle_alpha   90.00
_cell.angle_beta   90.00
_cell.angle_gamma   90.00
#
_symmetry.space_group_name_H-M   'P 1'
#
loop_
_entity.id
_entity.type
_entity.pdbx_description
1 polymer ?
#
loop_
_entity_poly.entity_id
_entity_poly.type
_entity_poly.pdbx_seq_one_letter_code
_entity_poly.pdbx_strand_id
1 'polypeptide(L)'
;AGKINVVFYPRKGLFTKFYCVANQTEMNDAAGNIYTNYTPLQQSSQPQSSVPGDMITSPGTPTESDFVKLNTPLLNPTGFNADVLLAPLPMSGANSQPTDLREYRMGTYVRLNVSLTRAVARFDIVNDATKSHFTITDISMGNGRQGVTLFPIRPTGDVPATNGQLITYPYRLFDGLNANAGTTTKAFYCYPCKAIDAGFLILKGLYAMNLTDEKKEVSYRIPFERVTDGDGSLIEINHNHR
;
A
#
# COMPACT_ATOMS: atom_id res chain seq x y z
N ALA A 1 0.94 -18.85 1.45
CA ALA A 1 0.46 -17.62 2.12
C ALA A 1 0.14 -17.97 3.56
N GLY A 2 0.56 -17.14 4.53
CA GLY A 2 0.25 -17.37 5.94
C GLY A 2 -1.25 -17.17 6.21
N LYS A 3 -1.83 -18.04 7.04
CA LYS A 3 -3.16 -17.82 7.61
C LYS A 3 -2.96 -17.35 9.05
N ILE A 4 -3.63 -16.27 9.42
CA ILE A 4 -3.67 -15.79 10.79
C ILE A 4 -5.12 -15.93 11.25
N ASN A 5 -5.31 -16.58 12.40
CA ASN A 5 -6.60 -16.62 13.06
C ASN A 5 -6.60 -15.57 14.16
N VAL A 6 -7.55 -14.65 14.11
CA VAL A 6 -7.76 -13.64 15.15
C VAL A 6 -9.12 -13.89 15.77
N VAL A 7 -9.19 -13.87 17.10
CA VAL A 7 -10.44 -13.91 17.85
C VAL A 7 -10.77 -12.49 18.30
N PHE A 8 -11.97 -12.03 17.97
CA PHE A 8 -12.49 -10.72 18.36
C PHE A 8 -13.88 -10.87 18.97
N TYR A 9 -14.21 -10.00 19.93
CA TYR A 9 -15.46 -10.05 20.70
C TYR A 9 -16.30 -8.79 20.43
N PRO A 10 -16.97 -8.71 19.26
CA PRO A 10 -17.86 -7.58 18.98
C PRO A 10 -19.08 -7.63 19.90
N ARG A 11 -19.61 -6.46 20.25
CA ARG A 11 -20.92 -6.38 20.90
C ARG A 11 -22.01 -6.76 19.88
N LYS A 12 -22.87 -7.73 20.25
CA LYS A 12 -24.05 -8.12 19.46
C LYS A 12 -25.07 -6.97 19.41
N GLY A 13 -26.01 -7.06 18.48
CA GLY A 13 -27.14 -6.13 18.36
C GLY A 13 -27.21 -5.38 17.02
N LEU A 14 -26.18 -5.44 16.17
CA LEU A 14 -26.13 -4.67 14.91
C LEU A 14 -25.65 -5.50 13.73
N PHE A 15 -25.96 -5.04 12.51
CA PHE A 15 -25.17 -5.42 11.36
C PHE A 15 -23.77 -4.82 11.49
N THR A 16 -22.73 -5.65 11.35
CA THR A 16 -21.34 -5.24 11.57
C THR A 16 -20.47 -5.56 10.37
N LYS A 17 -19.77 -4.55 9.87
CA LYS A 17 -18.73 -4.68 8.84
C LYS A 17 -17.35 -4.62 9.51
N PHE A 18 -16.47 -5.51 9.10
CA PHE A 18 -15.14 -5.71 9.63
C PHE A 18 -14.11 -5.27 8.60
N TYR A 19 -13.28 -4.32 9.02
CA TYR A 19 -12.14 -3.83 8.28
C TYR A 19 -10.89 -4.32 8.99
N CYS A 20 -9.96 -4.88 8.23
CA CYS A 20 -8.70 -5.39 8.73
C CYS A 20 -7.55 -4.64 8.06
N VAL A 21 -6.69 -4.07 8.88
CA VAL A 21 -5.42 -3.47 8.48
C VAL A 21 -4.32 -4.23 9.20
N ALA A 22 -3.28 -4.63 8.48
CA ALA A 22 -2.10 -5.28 9.03
C ALA A 22 -0.84 -4.51 8.65
N ASN A 23 0.15 -4.53 9.54
CA ASN A 23 1.45 -3.87 9.40
C ASN A 23 1.37 -2.34 9.19
N GLN A 24 0.27 -1.73 9.62
CA GLN A 24 0.06 -0.29 9.58
C GLN A 24 -0.73 0.08 10.83
N THR A 25 -0.06 0.74 11.78
CA THR A 25 -0.63 1.08 13.10
C THR A 25 -1.30 2.44 13.13
N GLU A 26 -1.02 3.28 12.13
CA GLU A 26 -1.51 4.65 12.02
C GLU A 26 -2.17 4.88 10.67
N MET A 27 -3.12 5.80 10.61
CA MET A 27 -3.70 6.29 9.37
C MET A 27 -3.83 7.80 9.44
N ASN A 28 -3.75 8.45 8.28
CA ASN A 28 -3.87 9.89 8.18
C ASN A 28 -5.21 10.29 7.55
N ASP A 29 -5.66 11.49 7.89
CA ASP A 29 -6.78 12.15 7.24
C ASP A 29 -6.39 12.67 5.83
N ALA A 30 -7.34 13.29 5.14
CA ALA A 30 -7.11 13.84 3.79
C ALA A 30 -6.11 15.01 3.77
N ALA A 31 -5.86 15.66 4.91
CA ALA A 31 -4.87 16.72 5.06
C ALA A 31 -3.47 16.17 5.42
N GLY A 32 -3.33 14.85 5.59
CA GLY A 32 -2.08 14.20 5.92
C GLY A 32 -1.76 14.19 7.42
N ASN A 33 -2.70 14.53 8.30
CA ASN A 33 -2.50 14.46 9.75
C ASN A 33 -2.89 13.09 10.29
N ILE A 34 -2.19 12.62 11.34
CA ILE A 34 -2.54 11.39 12.04
C ILE A 34 -3.97 11.46 12.56
N TYR A 35 -4.79 10.48 12.19
CA TYR A 35 -6.17 10.41 12.61
C TYR A 35 -6.29 9.91 14.05
N THR A 36 -6.76 10.77 14.94
CA THR A 36 -6.92 10.48 16.38
C THR A 36 -8.36 10.61 16.89
N ASN A 37 -9.29 11.00 16.02
CA ASN A 37 -10.67 11.37 16.37
C ASN A 37 -11.63 10.15 16.45
N TYR A 38 -11.16 9.02 16.99
CA TYR A 38 -12.00 7.84 17.19
C TYR A 38 -12.88 7.98 18.43
N THR A 39 -14.19 7.85 18.26
CA THR A 39 -15.16 7.73 19.35
C THR A 39 -15.98 6.47 19.13
N PRO A 40 -16.03 5.53 20.09
CA PRO A 40 -16.81 4.31 19.94
C PRO A 40 -18.31 4.63 19.90
N LEU A 41 -19.03 3.94 19.01
CA LEU A 41 -20.49 3.97 18.96
C LEU A 41 -21.09 3.41 20.26
N GLN A 42 -22.16 4.03 20.74
CA GLN A 42 -22.95 3.56 21.88
C GLN A 42 -24.26 2.94 21.40
N GLN A 43 -24.61 1.80 22.01
CA GLN A 43 -25.84 1.07 21.71
C GLN A 43 -26.50 0.53 22.98
N SER A 44 -27.80 0.29 22.96
CA SER A 44 -28.57 -0.32 24.05
C SER A 44 -29.54 -1.39 23.55
N SER A 45 -29.71 -2.43 24.35
CA SER A 45 -30.68 -3.49 24.07
C SER A 45 -32.10 -2.96 24.20
N GLN A 46 -32.97 -3.35 23.27
CA GLN A 46 -34.35 -2.90 23.27
C GLN A 46 -35.23 -3.76 24.22
N PRO A 47 -36.03 -3.15 25.11
CA PRO A 47 -36.79 -3.89 26.13
C PRO A 47 -37.90 -4.80 25.58
N GLN A 48 -38.42 -4.52 24.38
CA GLN A 48 -39.52 -5.28 23.75
C GLN A 48 -39.75 -4.75 22.33
N SER A 49 -39.64 -5.57 21.28
CA SER A 49 -40.56 -5.61 20.12
C SER A 49 -40.07 -6.62 19.07
N SER A 50 -40.94 -6.93 18.11
CA SER A 50 -40.78 -7.79 16.92
C SER A 50 -39.60 -7.45 15.97
N VAL A 51 -38.70 -6.55 16.34
CA VAL A 51 -37.55 -6.12 15.52
C VAL A 51 -36.25 -6.61 16.17
N PRO A 52 -35.49 -7.50 15.51
CA PRO A 52 -34.21 -7.97 16.03
C PRO A 52 -33.16 -6.85 16.07
N GLY A 53 -32.44 -6.71 17.21
CA GLY A 53 -31.23 -5.88 17.34
C GLY A 53 -31.23 -4.89 18.52
N ASP A 54 -30.13 -4.14 18.62
CA ASP A 54 -29.91 -3.01 19.54
C ASP A 54 -30.21 -1.69 18.84
N MET A 55 -30.54 -0.68 19.64
CA MET A 55 -30.67 0.70 19.18
C MET A 55 -29.35 1.46 19.36
N ILE A 56 -28.97 2.27 18.36
CA ILE A 56 -27.84 3.20 18.48
C ILE A 56 -28.29 4.39 19.34
N THR A 57 -27.63 4.60 20.48
CA THR A 57 -27.90 5.73 21.39
C THR A 57 -26.97 6.92 21.16
N SER A 58 -25.79 6.67 20.60
CA SER A 58 -24.86 7.73 20.17
C SER A 58 -24.01 7.22 19.00
N PRO A 59 -23.91 7.98 17.89
CA PRO A 59 -23.09 7.58 16.75
C PRO A 59 -21.60 7.59 17.13
N GLY A 60 -20.84 6.65 16.55
CA GLY A 60 -19.38 6.66 16.65
C GLY A 60 -18.73 7.55 15.59
N THR A 61 -17.46 7.89 15.80
CA THR A 61 -16.61 8.57 14.81
C THR A 61 -15.36 7.74 14.55
N PRO A 62 -14.88 7.65 13.29
CA PRO A 62 -15.48 8.20 12.08
C PRO A 62 -16.72 7.42 11.62
N THR A 63 -17.52 8.03 10.74
CA THR A 63 -18.50 7.27 9.95
C THR A 63 -17.77 6.32 9.00
N GLU A 64 -18.42 5.26 8.49
CA GLU A 64 -17.81 4.40 7.48
C GLU A 64 -17.35 5.21 6.25
N SER A 65 -18.16 6.16 5.80
CA SER A 65 -17.85 7.03 4.65
C SER A 65 -16.61 7.89 4.86
N ASP A 66 -16.26 8.23 6.09
CA ASP A 66 -15.04 8.99 6.39
C ASP A 66 -13.86 8.07 6.71
N PHE A 67 -14.11 6.93 7.36
CA PHE A 67 -13.10 5.91 7.61
C PHE A 67 -12.43 5.43 6.31
N VAL A 68 -13.22 5.17 5.26
CA VAL A 68 -12.69 4.68 3.98
C VAL A 68 -11.84 5.71 3.23
N LYS A 69 -11.91 6.99 3.62
CA LYS A 69 -11.08 8.07 3.07
C LYS A 69 -9.74 8.22 3.80
N LEU A 70 -9.59 7.59 4.96
CA LEU A 70 -8.30 7.57 5.66
C LEU A 70 -7.25 6.85 4.82
N ASN A 71 -6.02 7.30 4.93
CA ASN A 71 -4.89 6.83 4.13
C ASN A 71 -3.72 6.36 5.00
N THR A 72 -2.78 5.65 4.40
CA THR A 72 -1.48 5.41 5.02
C THR A 72 -0.77 6.73 5.28
N PRO A 73 0.08 6.84 6.32
CA PRO A 73 1.01 7.95 6.43
C PRO A 73 1.72 8.21 5.11
N LEU A 74 1.75 9.48 4.71
CA LEU A 74 2.32 9.89 3.44
C LEU A 74 3.84 9.82 3.52
N LEU A 75 4.46 9.20 2.51
CA LEU A 75 5.92 9.19 2.41
C LEU A 75 6.45 10.61 2.28
N ASN A 76 7.34 10.97 3.19
CA ASN A 76 8.15 12.16 3.12
C ASN A 76 9.53 11.81 2.55
N PRO A 77 9.86 12.22 1.31
CA PRO A 77 11.14 11.88 0.69
C PRO A 77 12.31 12.72 1.22
N THR A 78 12.07 13.66 2.15
CA THR A 78 13.06 14.63 2.62
C THR A 78 13.35 14.49 4.12
N GLY A 79 14.57 14.85 4.51
CA GLY A 79 15.00 14.89 5.91
C GLY A 79 15.67 13.61 6.42
N PHE A 80 16.02 13.59 7.71
CA PHE A 80 16.71 12.48 8.36
C PHE A 80 15.86 11.19 8.42
N ASN A 81 14.54 11.33 8.37
CA ASN A 81 13.57 10.24 8.37
C ASN A 81 12.97 10.01 6.97
N ALA A 82 13.76 10.16 5.91
CA ALA A 82 13.27 9.97 4.54
C ALA A 82 12.58 8.59 4.42
N ASP A 83 11.27 8.61 4.19
CA ASP A 83 10.45 7.41 4.36
C ASP A 83 10.69 6.42 3.24
N VAL A 84 10.78 5.15 3.62
CA VAL A 84 10.96 4.06 2.66
C VAL A 84 10.03 2.91 2.98
N LEU A 85 9.38 2.39 1.94
CA LEU A 85 8.55 1.20 2.04
C LEU A 85 9.41 -0.03 2.26
N LEU A 86 9.29 -0.60 3.46
CA LEU A 86 10.01 -1.78 3.91
C LEU A 86 9.06 -2.81 4.49
N ALA A 87 9.50 -4.07 4.50
CA ALA A 87 8.76 -5.11 5.20
C ALA A 87 8.85 -4.87 6.73
N PRO A 88 7.76 -5.13 7.48
CA PRO A 88 6.47 -5.66 7.02
C PRO A 88 5.60 -4.58 6.33
N LEU A 89 5.00 -4.93 5.19
CA LEU A 89 4.29 -3.97 4.32
C LEU A 89 2.81 -3.84 4.70
N PRO A 90 2.19 -2.65 4.58
CA PRO A 90 0.76 -2.47 4.85
C PRO A 90 -0.10 -3.42 4.01
N MET A 91 -1.09 -4.02 4.66
CA MET A 91 -2.08 -4.87 4.01
C MET A 91 -3.47 -4.49 4.49
N SER A 92 -4.47 -4.61 3.62
CA SER A 92 -5.85 -4.37 4.01
C SER A 92 -6.81 -5.37 3.38
N GLY A 93 -7.96 -5.52 4.03
CA GLY A 93 -9.08 -6.30 3.54
C GLY A 93 -10.31 -6.07 4.41
N ALA A 94 -11.49 -6.29 3.84
CA ALA A 94 -12.76 -6.19 4.56
C ALA A 94 -13.67 -7.36 4.19
N ASN A 95 -14.61 -7.70 5.06
CA ASN A 95 -15.70 -8.59 4.65
C ASN A 95 -16.61 -7.87 3.64
N SER A 96 -17.07 -8.60 2.63
CA SER A 96 -17.86 -8.03 1.52
C SER A 96 -19.24 -7.55 1.98
N GLN A 97 -19.93 -8.36 2.79
CA GLN A 97 -21.25 -8.05 3.33
C GLN A 97 -21.19 -7.92 4.85
N PRO A 98 -21.88 -6.93 5.45
CA PRO A 98 -22.04 -6.85 6.89
C PRO A 98 -22.54 -8.17 7.47
N THR A 99 -21.95 -8.58 8.58
CA THR A 99 -22.38 -9.75 9.34
C THR A 99 -23.59 -9.33 10.17
N ASP A 100 -24.70 -10.04 10.07
CA ASP A 100 -25.83 -9.85 10.97
C ASP A 100 -25.45 -10.37 12.35
N LEU A 101 -25.28 -9.47 13.34
CA LEU A 101 -25.04 -9.83 14.74
C LEU A 101 -26.21 -9.44 15.64
N ARG A 102 -27.40 -9.17 15.07
CA ARG A 102 -28.57 -8.72 15.82
C ARG A 102 -29.20 -9.84 16.65
N GLU A 103 -29.04 -11.09 16.23
CA GLU A 103 -29.63 -12.22 16.92
C GLU A 103 -28.76 -12.75 18.07
N TYR A 104 -29.28 -12.62 19.28
CA TYR A 104 -28.61 -13.07 20.50
C TYR A 104 -28.41 -14.59 20.56
N ARG A 105 -29.26 -15.36 19.86
CA ARG A 105 -29.22 -16.84 19.76
C ARG A 105 -28.22 -17.38 18.74
N MET A 106 -27.51 -16.52 18.00
CA MET A 106 -26.41 -16.97 17.14
C MET A 106 -25.42 -17.81 17.93
N GLY A 107 -24.86 -18.83 17.26
CA GLY A 107 -23.88 -19.75 17.84
C GLY A 107 -22.69 -19.04 18.50
N THR A 108 -21.92 -19.79 19.29
CA THR A 108 -20.87 -19.27 20.18
C THR A 108 -19.79 -18.45 19.47
N TYR A 109 -19.61 -18.64 18.16
CA TYR A 109 -18.70 -17.86 17.31
C TYR A 109 -19.24 -17.74 15.87
N VAL A 110 -18.88 -16.63 15.21
CA VAL A 110 -19.03 -16.46 13.76
C VAL A 110 -17.64 -16.50 13.13
N ARG A 111 -17.47 -17.27 12.04
CA ARG A 111 -16.21 -17.30 11.29
C ARG A 111 -16.31 -16.38 10.08
N LEU A 112 -15.41 -15.40 10.02
CA LEU A 112 -15.26 -14.51 8.87
C LEU A 112 -13.93 -14.80 8.18
N ASN A 113 -13.97 -14.87 6.86
CA ASN A 113 -12.77 -14.97 6.03
C ASN A 113 -12.54 -13.62 5.37
N VAL A 114 -11.43 -12.97 5.70
CA VAL A 114 -10.99 -11.71 5.09
C VAL A 114 -9.67 -11.95 4.39
N SER A 115 -9.65 -11.70 3.08
CA SER A 115 -8.42 -11.74 2.29
C SER A 115 -7.69 -10.41 2.42
N LEU A 116 -6.43 -10.46 2.84
CA LEU A 116 -5.57 -9.27 2.92
C LEU A 116 -4.70 -9.17 1.67
N THR A 117 -4.72 -8.01 1.02
CA THR A 117 -3.83 -7.69 -0.11
C THR A 117 -2.84 -6.61 0.32
N ARG A 118 -1.61 -6.66 -0.22
CA ARG A 118 -0.61 -5.62 0.05
C ARG A 118 -1.03 -4.30 -0.58
N ALA A 119 -0.80 -3.21 0.13
CA ALA A 119 -1.02 -1.85 -0.35
C ALA A 119 -0.02 -1.40 -1.42
N VAL A 120 1.12 -2.10 -1.54
CA VAL A 120 2.25 -1.75 -2.40
C VAL A 120 2.41 -2.71 -3.58
N ALA A 121 3.05 -2.25 -4.63
CA ALA A 121 3.66 -3.08 -5.67
C ALA A 121 5.12 -3.38 -5.32
N ARG A 122 5.66 -4.45 -5.91
CA ARG A 122 7.06 -4.87 -5.75
C ARG A 122 7.73 -4.93 -7.11
N PHE A 123 8.99 -4.54 -7.18
CA PHE A 123 9.85 -4.81 -8.33
C PHE A 123 10.97 -5.77 -7.95
N ASP A 124 11.22 -6.72 -8.83
CA ASP A 124 12.45 -7.50 -8.87
C ASP A 124 13.32 -6.94 -10.01
N ILE A 125 14.64 -6.94 -9.83
CA ILE A 125 15.57 -6.45 -10.85
C ILE A 125 16.47 -7.59 -11.29
N VAL A 126 16.61 -7.75 -12.61
CA VAL A 126 17.57 -8.67 -13.21
C VAL A 126 18.71 -7.84 -13.77
N ASN A 127 19.90 -7.99 -13.18
CA ASN A 127 21.11 -7.38 -13.71
C ASN A 127 22.29 -8.32 -13.52
N ASP A 128 23.04 -8.52 -14.59
CA ASP A 128 24.33 -9.21 -14.61
C ASP A 128 25.37 -8.20 -15.10
N ALA A 129 26.10 -7.59 -14.16
CA ALA A 129 27.04 -6.51 -14.45
C ALA A 129 28.19 -6.94 -15.36
N THR A 130 28.47 -8.25 -15.46
CA THR A 130 29.47 -8.78 -16.39
C THR A 130 29.02 -8.71 -17.85
N LYS A 131 27.69 -8.64 -18.08
CA LYS A 131 27.07 -8.55 -19.41
C LYS A 131 26.52 -7.16 -19.72
N SER A 132 25.91 -6.50 -18.73
CA SER A 132 25.34 -5.16 -18.90
C SER A 132 26.39 -4.05 -18.82
N HIS A 133 27.58 -4.38 -18.30
CA HIS A 133 28.63 -3.43 -17.94
C HIS A 133 28.19 -2.33 -16.96
N PHE A 134 27.04 -2.53 -16.31
CA PHE A 134 26.42 -1.60 -15.40
C PHE A 134 26.32 -2.22 -14.01
N THR A 135 27.02 -1.66 -13.05
CA THR A 135 26.89 -2.01 -11.62
C THR A 135 25.90 -1.03 -10.99
N ILE A 136 24.68 -1.47 -10.75
CA ILE A 136 23.66 -0.68 -10.04
C ILE A 136 24.11 -0.53 -8.59
N THR A 137 24.14 0.70 -8.09
CA THR A 137 24.44 1.02 -6.69
C THR A 137 23.18 1.40 -5.94
N ASP A 138 22.25 2.10 -6.60
CA ASP A 138 21.05 2.62 -5.96
C ASP A 138 19.82 2.53 -6.87
N ILE A 139 18.66 2.34 -6.24
CA ILE A 139 17.34 2.38 -6.86
C ILE A 139 16.52 3.50 -6.22
N SER A 140 15.76 4.21 -7.05
CA SER A 140 14.71 5.14 -6.63
C SER A 140 13.52 5.01 -7.59
N MET A 141 12.47 5.78 -7.34
CA MET A 141 11.34 5.97 -8.24
C MET A 141 11.03 7.45 -8.36
N GLY A 142 10.94 7.95 -9.59
CA GLY A 142 10.40 9.26 -9.87
C GLY A 142 8.89 9.17 -10.13
N ASN A 143 8.21 10.30 -9.93
CA ASN A 143 6.76 10.42 -10.11
C ASN A 143 5.95 9.38 -9.30
N GLY A 144 6.39 9.09 -8.08
CA GLY A 144 5.70 8.15 -7.19
C GLY A 144 4.64 8.82 -6.32
N ARG A 145 3.54 8.10 -6.07
CA ARG A 145 2.48 8.52 -5.16
C ARG A 145 2.93 8.38 -3.71
N GLN A 146 2.49 9.28 -2.83
CA GLN A 146 2.96 9.32 -1.45
C GLN A 146 2.24 8.36 -0.50
N GLY A 147 1.04 7.91 -0.84
CA GLY A 147 0.24 7.08 0.04
C GLY A 147 -0.91 6.40 -0.68
N VAL A 148 -1.69 5.62 0.07
CA VAL A 148 -2.94 5.03 -0.42
C VAL A 148 -4.05 5.09 0.61
N THR A 149 -5.31 5.18 0.16
CA THR A 149 -6.44 4.70 0.98
C THR A 149 -6.34 3.18 1.13
N LEU A 150 -6.98 2.59 2.13
CA LEU A 150 -6.94 1.13 2.35
C LEU A 150 -8.22 0.40 1.96
N PHE A 151 -9.34 1.11 1.74
CA PHE A 151 -10.66 0.52 1.49
C PHE A 151 -11.48 1.30 0.44
N PRO A 152 -11.27 1.06 -0.87
CA PRO A 152 -10.28 0.16 -1.47
C PRO A 152 -8.87 0.76 -1.47
N ILE A 153 -7.88 -0.06 -1.80
CA ILE A 153 -6.51 0.40 -2.02
C ILE A 153 -6.47 1.28 -3.27
N ARG A 154 -6.22 2.58 -3.10
CA ARG A 154 -6.08 3.56 -4.20
C ARG A 154 -5.02 4.60 -3.85
N PRO A 155 -4.24 5.09 -4.83
CA PRO A 155 -3.30 6.18 -4.60
C PRO A 155 -3.99 7.42 -4.01
N THR A 156 -3.33 8.12 -3.09
CA THR A 156 -3.78 9.41 -2.59
C THR A 156 -3.58 10.53 -3.62
N GLY A 157 -4.34 11.63 -3.47
CA GLY A 157 -4.29 12.78 -4.36
C GLY A 157 -5.22 12.67 -5.57
N ASP A 158 -5.12 13.66 -6.46
CA ASP A 158 -5.98 13.82 -7.63
C ASP A 158 -5.54 12.88 -8.77
N VAL A 159 -6.44 12.65 -9.73
CA VAL A 159 -6.14 11.92 -10.97
C VAL A 159 -6.61 12.78 -12.15
N PRO A 160 -5.70 13.41 -12.94
CA PRO A 160 -4.24 13.38 -12.82
C PRO A 160 -3.72 14.04 -11.53
N ALA A 161 -2.52 13.65 -11.10
CA ALA A 161 -1.87 14.28 -9.95
C ALA A 161 -1.64 15.78 -10.18
N THR A 162 -1.92 16.58 -9.15
CA THR A 162 -1.55 18.00 -9.11
C THR A 162 -0.14 18.20 -8.55
N ASN A 163 0.39 19.42 -8.65
CA ASN A 163 1.76 19.71 -8.22
C ASN A 163 1.98 19.36 -6.74
N GLY A 164 3.07 18.66 -6.44
CA GLY A 164 3.40 18.20 -5.09
C GLY A 164 2.78 16.85 -4.67
N GLN A 165 1.89 16.25 -5.46
CA GLN A 165 1.30 14.93 -5.16
C GLN A 165 2.14 13.75 -5.67
N LEU A 166 3.16 14.03 -6.49
CA LEU A 166 4.14 13.07 -6.99
C LEU A 166 5.51 13.42 -6.42
N ILE A 167 6.23 12.41 -5.93
CA ILE A 167 7.53 12.56 -5.31
C ILE A 167 8.60 11.72 -6.02
N THR A 168 9.86 12.10 -5.84
CA THR A 168 10.98 11.18 -6.03
C THR A 168 11.22 10.46 -4.72
N TYR A 169 11.13 9.13 -4.73
CA TYR A 169 11.37 8.32 -3.56
C TYR A 169 12.85 8.42 -3.16
N PRO A 170 13.20 8.29 -1.87
CA PRO A 170 14.59 8.25 -1.45
C PRO A 170 15.38 7.17 -2.19
N TYR A 171 16.63 7.47 -2.56
CA TYR A 171 17.53 6.47 -3.11
C TYR A 171 17.84 5.40 -2.08
N ARG A 172 17.91 4.16 -2.57
CA ARG A 172 18.11 2.96 -1.76
C ARG A 172 19.22 2.14 -2.35
N LEU A 173 20.13 1.70 -1.50
CA LEU A 173 21.19 0.78 -1.92
C LEU A 173 20.59 -0.45 -2.60
N PHE A 174 21.20 -0.83 -3.72
CA PHE A 174 20.93 -2.07 -4.41
C PHE A 174 21.93 -3.14 -3.96
N ASP A 175 21.71 -3.65 -2.75
CA ASP A 175 22.60 -4.56 -2.03
C ASP A 175 21.94 -5.92 -1.71
N GLY A 176 20.80 -6.20 -2.35
CA GLY A 176 20.08 -7.45 -2.18
C GLY A 176 20.89 -8.68 -2.59
N LEU A 177 20.41 -9.85 -2.19
CA LEU A 177 21.03 -11.13 -2.58
C LEU A 177 21.10 -11.22 -4.11
N ASN A 178 22.29 -11.51 -4.63
CA ASN A 178 22.62 -11.53 -6.07
C ASN A 178 22.51 -10.17 -6.78
N ALA A 179 22.62 -9.05 -6.06
CA ALA A 179 22.74 -7.73 -6.67
C ALA A 179 23.86 -7.74 -7.72
N ASN A 180 23.52 -7.29 -8.93
CA ASN A 180 24.43 -7.23 -10.08
C ASN A 180 24.98 -8.58 -10.59
N ALA A 181 24.50 -9.71 -10.05
CA ALA A 181 24.93 -11.06 -10.42
C ALA A 181 23.74 -11.95 -10.86
N GLY A 182 22.61 -11.36 -11.23
CA GLY A 182 21.40 -12.05 -11.65
C GLY A 182 20.12 -11.39 -11.16
N THR A 183 19.17 -12.20 -10.69
CA THR A 183 17.88 -11.70 -10.19
C THR A 183 17.98 -11.32 -8.72
N THR A 184 17.76 -10.05 -8.42
CA THR A 184 17.51 -9.53 -7.07
C THR A 184 16.00 -9.41 -6.85
N THR A 185 15.44 -10.32 -6.06
CA THR A 185 14.00 -10.26 -5.71
C THR A 185 13.75 -9.21 -4.64
N LYS A 186 12.54 -8.62 -4.61
CA LYS A 186 12.16 -7.61 -3.61
C LYS A 186 13.10 -6.40 -3.61
N ALA A 187 13.60 -6.03 -4.78
CA ALA A 187 14.57 -4.94 -4.95
C ALA A 187 13.96 -3.58 -4.59
N PHE A 188 12.68 -3.37 -4.89
CA PHE A 188 12.01 -2.10 -4.62
C PHE A 188 10.51 -2.28 -4.35
N TYR A 189 9.91 -1.36 -3.59
CA TYR A 189 8.47 -1.30 -3.35
C TYR A 189 7.97 0.12 -3.61
N CYS A 190 6.77 0.24 -4.16
CA CYS A 190 6.10 1.53 -4.31
C CYS A 190 4.59 1.41 -4.06
N TYR A 191 3.95 2.54 -3.76
CA TYR A 191 2.49 2.60 -3.85
C TYR A 191 2.04 2.52 -5.31
N PRO A 192 0.80 2.04 -5.56
CA PRO A 192 0.21 2.04 -6.89
C PRO A 192 0.32 3.43 -7.55
N CYS A 193 0.48 3.43 -8.86
CA CYS A 193 0.74 4.63 -9.65
C CYS A 193 -0.06 4.55 -10.94
N LYS A 194 -0.82 5.60 -11.27
CA LYS A 194 -1.63 5.63 -12.49
C LYS A 194 -0.73 5.80 -13.71
N ALA A 195 -1.10 5.22 -14.85
CA ALA A 195 -0.33 5.38 -16.08
C ALA A 195 -0.11 6.87 -16.45
N ILE A 196 -1.10 7.73 -16.18
CA ILE A 196 -1.03 9.18 -16.43
C ILE A 196 0.01 9.90 -15.56
N ASP A 197 0.39 9.33 -14.41
CA ASP A 197 1.43 9.92 -13.55
C ASP A 197 2.84 9.72 -14.15
N ALA A 198 2.97 8.85 -15.16
CA ALA A 198 4.22 8.54 -15.84
C ALA A 198 5.35 8.19 -14.86
N GLY A 199 5.03 7.33 -13.88
CA GLY A 199 6.00 6.77 -12.93
C GLY A 199 7.16 6.06 -13.64
N PHE A 200 8.36 6.13 -13.07
CA PHE A 200 9.55 5.44 -13.60
C PHE A 200 10.50 5.06 -12.47
N LEU A 201 11.18 3.91 -12.62
CA LEU A 201 12.31 3.56 -11.76
C LEU A 201 13.54 4.37 -12.17
N ILE A 202 14.37 4.69 -11.18
CA ILE A 202 15.68 5.30 -11.37
C ILE A 202 16.72 4.29 -10.92
N LEU A 203 17.60 3.89 -11.83
CA LEU A 203 18.74 3.03 -11.53
C LEU A 203 20.01 3.88 -11.63
N LYS A 204 20.63 4.14 -10.48
CA LYS A 204 21.91 4.83 -10.39
C LYS A 204 23.02 3.80 -10.19
N GLY A 205 24.17 4.05 -10.79
CA GLY A 205 25.33 3.19 -10.59
C GLY A 205 26.51 3.57 -11.45
N LEU A 206 27.36 2.58 -11.70
CA LEU A 206 28.62 2.71 -12.38
C LEU A 206 28.62 1.94 -13.70
N TYR A 207 28.91 2.62 -14.80
CA TYR A 207 29.00 2.03 -16.14
C TYR A 207 30.40 2.19 -16.73
N ALA A 208 30.87 1.18 -17.46
CA ALA A 208 32.10 1.24 -18.24
C ALA A 208 31.87 0.58 -19.60
N MET A 209 32.42 1.10 -20.69
CA MET A 209 32.21 0.51 -22.01
C MET A 209 32.87 -0.88 -22.11
N ASN A 210 34.08 -1.01 -21.58
CA ASN A 210 34.73 -2.30 -21.32
C ASN A 210 34.91 -2.48 -19.81
N LEU A 211 34.94 -3.74 -19.34
CA LEU A 211 35.09 -4.03 -17.90
C LEU A 211 36.42 -3.54 -17.30
N THR A 212 37.40 -3.23 -18.16
CA THR A 212 38.72 -2.70 -17.80
C THR A 212 38.78 -1.17 -17.78
N ASP A 213 37.77 -0.49 -18.33
CA ASP A 213 37.77 0.97 -18.42
C ASP A 213 37.42 1.60 -17.07
N GLU A 214 37.76 2.89 -16.92
CA GLU A 214 37.30 3.68 -15.79
C GLU A 214 35.77 3.73 -15.76
N LYS A 215 35.20 3.35 -14.62
CA LYS A 215 33.76 3.38 -14.40
C LYS A 215 33.28 4.81 -14.20
N LYS A 216 32.20 5.18 -14.88
CA LYS A 216 31.53 6.48 -14.76
C LYS A 216 30.20 6.34 -14.04
N GLU A 217 29.87 7.32 -13.20
CA GLU A 217 28.54 7.41 -12.62
C GLU A 217 27.50 7.70 -13.70
N VAL A 218 26.43 6.92 -13.70
CA VAL A 218 25.30 7.07 -14.62
C VAL A 218 23.99 6.88 -13.86
N SER A 219 22.91 7.42 -14.43
CA SER A 219 21.55 7.29 -13.93
C SER A 219 20.59 7.03 -15.09
N TYR A 220 19.89 5.91 -15.05
CA TYR A 220 18.91 5.53 -16.06
C TYR A 220 17.48 5.69 -15.52
N ARG A 221 16.57 6.19 -16.36
CA ARG A 221 15.13 6.27 -16.08
C ARG A 221 14.45 5.14 -16.85
N ILE A 222 13.76 4.26 -16.13
CA ILE A 222 13.11 3.08 -16.68
C ILE A 222 11.60 3.32 -16.55
N PRO A 223 10.93 3.76 -17.63
CA PRO A 223 9.50 4.03 -17.59
C PRO A 223 8.72 2.73 -17.42
N PHE A 224 7.54 2.82 -16.79
CA PHE A 224 6.63 1.69 -16.72
C PHE A 224 5.84 1.59 -18.02
N GLU A 225 6.41 0.85 -18.97
CA GLU A 225 5.83 0.65 -20.29
C GLU A 225 5.72 -0.84 -20.63
N ARG A 226 4.63 -1.19 -21.30
CA ARG A 226 4.55 -2.45 -22.04
C ARG A 226 4.93 -2.17 -23.48
N VAL A 227 6.10 -2.67 -23.86
CA VAL A 227 6.58 -2.61 -25.24
C VAL A 227 6.06 -3.84 -25.99
N THR A 228 5.31 -3.60 -27.06
CA THR A 228 4.93 -4.64 -28.03
C THR A 228 5.33 -4.14 -29.41
N ASP A 229 6.14 -4.91 -30.13
CA ASP A 229 6.60 -4.59 -31.50
C ASP A 229 7.27 -3.21 -31.68
N GLY A 230 7.93 -2.69 -30.65
CA GLY A 230 8.67 -1.42 -30.69
C GLY A 230 7.87 -0.20 -30.24
N ASP A 231 6.55 -0.31 -30.09
CA ASP A 231 5.70 0.74 -29.52
C ASP A 231 5.43 0.46 -28.03
N GLY A 232 5.78 1.45 -27.19
CA GLY A 232 5.59 1.43 -25.75
C GLY A 232 4.27 2.08 -25.34
N SER A 233 3.46 1.38 -24.55
CA SER A 233 2.30 1.98 -23.86
C SER A 233 2.56 2.06 -22.37
N LEU A 234 2.33 3.23 -21.75
CA LEU A 234 2.44 3.40 -20.31
C LEU A 234 1.48 2.45 -19.59
N ILE A 235 1.97 1.76 -18.57
CA ILE A 235 1.17 0.85 -17.75
C ILE A 235 0.91 1.41 -16.35
N GLU A 236 -0.26 1.05 -15.82
CA GLU A 236 -0.60 1.31 -14.43
C GLU A 236 0.12 0.31 -13.51
N ILE A 237 0.69 0.84 -12.41
CA ILE A 237 1.23 0.01 -11.34
C ILE A 237 0.12 -0.25 -10.34
N ASN A 238 -0.30 -1.51 -10.25
CA ASN A 238 -1.34 -1.95 -9.33
C ASN A 238 -0.74 -2.44 -8.01
N HIS A 239 -1.46 -2.21 -6.91
CA HIS A 239 -1.09 -2.76 -5.62
C HIS A 239 -1.05 -4.31 -5.66
N ASN A 240 -0.26 -4.92 -4.79
CA ASN A 240 -0.10 -6.37 -4.67
C ASN A 240 0.35 -7.08 -5.97
N HIS A 241 1.03 -6.36 -6.87
CA HIS A 241 1.67 -6.91 -8.07
C HIS A 241 3.19 -6.99 -7.94
N ARG A 242 3.80 -7.83 -8.79
CA ARG A 242 5.24 -8.05 -8.95
C ARG A 242 5.59 -7.79 -10.40
#